data_AF-A0A7Y2JQ83-F1
#
_entry.id   AF-A0A7Y2JQ83-F1
#
_cell.length_a   1.000
_cell.length_b   1.000
_cell.length_c   1.000
_cell.angle_alpha   90.00
_cell.angle_beta   90.00
_cell.angle_gamma   90.00
#
_symmetry.space_group_name_H-M   'P 1'
#
loop_
_entity.id
_entity.type
_entity.pdbx_description
1 polymer ?
#
loop_
_entity_poly.entity_id
_entity_poly.type
_entity_poly.pdbx_seq_one_letter_code
_entity_poly.pdbx_strand_id
1 'polypeptide(L)'
;TSSTCQDCHASNYTEVFNSGHPYKISQVVGGVSPTIPNSPGVPDPPVGFTWNDITYMIGGYGWKARFMDSEGYIITDGWNGVNAQYNLPRPDLGMGLPAAWTSYHATDPVRKPYTCGTCHTTGWLSFADNGGVNQDGLAGIHGTWEETGITCEACHGPGVGHVVAQTAAAITIDPTAELCGNCHFRDINHRIEASGGFIRHHEQFDELTNGGKDTFDCTTCHDPHILTRYGNADAGGILISCDDAACHATQAANNQHIVTVDCENCHMGRGSKSARSVHTFEGDIRTHIFTINTNPWPKDSMFFFDAVAGKTFAKNFVTLDVACYTCHTDPITLEGGGSSQQSLTDLSTRATGIHN
;
A
#
# COMPACT_ATOMS: atom_id res chain seq x y z
N THR A 1 -14.88 19.13 8.10
CA THR A 1 -13.60 19.20 7.36
C THR A 1 -12.45 19.09 8.34
N SER A 2 -11.34 18.53 7.91
CA SER A 2 -10.14 18.31 8.70
C SER A 2 -9.49 19.60 9.20
N SER A 3 -9.76 20.74 8.55
CA SER A 3 -9.37 22.07 9.04
C SER A 3 -9.98 22.39 10.40
N THR A 4 -11.21 21.94 10.70
CA THR A 4 -11.81 22.12 12.03
C THR A 4 -11.09 21.30 13.09
N CYS A 5 -10.59 20.11 12.74
CA CYS A 5 -9.80 19.28 13.64
C CYS A 5 -8.44 19.93 13.94
N GLN A 6 -7.83 20.58 12.94
CA GLN A 6 -6.54 21.27 13.06
C GLN A 6 -6.54 22.33 14.16
N ASP A 7 -7.65 23.06 14.35
CA ASP A 7 -7.76 24.14 15.34
C ASP A 7 -7.44 23.67 16.77
N CYS A 8 -7.71 22.40 17.10
CA CYS A 8 -7.42 21.80 18.40
C CYS A 8 -6.31 20.74 18.36
N HIS A 9 -6.10 20.07 17.22
CA HIS A 9 -5.17 18.95 17.03
C HIS A 9 -4.09 19.24 15.97
N ALA A 10 -3.49 20.44 16.03
CA ALA A 10 -2.54 20.91 15.02
C ALA A 10 -1.34 19.97 14.78
N SER A 11 -0.86 19.29 15.83
CA SER A 11 0.25 18.32 15.71
C SER A 11 -0.16 17.12 14.86
N ASN A 12 -1.25 16.44 15.23
CA ASN A 12 -1.74 15.27 14.48
C ASN A 12 -2.14 15.65 13.06
N TYR A 13 -2.74 16.83 12.87
CA TYR A 13 -3.03 17.34 11.53
C TYR A 13 -1.75 17.45 10.69
N THR A 14 -0.69 18.04 11.25
CA THR A 14 0.60 18.19 10.56
C THR A 14 1.19 16.84 10.18
N GLU A 15 1.22 15.88 11.09
CA GLU A 15 1.76 14.54 10.81
C GLU A 15 0.95 13.81 9.73
N VAL A 16 -0.38 13.81 9.85
CA VAL A 16 -1.27 13.16 8.87
C VAL A 16 -1.10 13.78 7.48
N PHE A 17 -1.06 15.11 7.39
CA PHE A 17 -0.91 15.83 6.12
C PHE A 17 0.54 15.84 5.60
N ASN A 18 1.51 15.32 6.35
CA ASN A 18 2.82 14.98 5.81
C ASN A 18 2.87 13.56 5.19
N SER A 19 1.85 12.73 5.46
CA SER A 19 1.72 11.36 4.96
C SER A 19 1.05 11.28 3.59
N GLY A 20 0.94 10.07 3.03
CA GLY A 20 0.25 9.83 1.76
C GLY A 20 -1.27 9.66 1.84
N HIS A 21 -1.87 9.53 3.04
CA HIS A 21 -3.31 9.28 3.18
C HIS A 21 -4.19 10.44 2.69
N PRO A 22 -3.93 11.70 3.05
CA PRO A 22 -4.71 12.85 2.57
C PRO A 22 -4.59 13.10 1.06
N TYR A 23 -3.65 12.42 0.39
CA TYR A 23 -3.35 12.59 -1.04
C TYR A 23 -3.61 11.31 -1.84
N LYS A 24 -4.46 10.39 -1.36
CA LYS A 24 -4.93 9.25 -2.17
C LYS A 24 -5.68 9.71 -3.43
N ILE A 25 -6.32 10.87 -3.36
CA ILE A 25 -6.77 11.65 -4.50
C ILE A 25 -6.47 13.12 -4.22
N SER A 26 -6.06 13.88 -5.23
CA SER A 26 -5.77 15.30 -5.13
C SER A 26 -6.34 16.03 -6.32
N GLN A 27 -7.08 17.10 -6.06
CA GLN A 27 -7.63 17.94 -7.13
C GLN A 27 -6.50 18.67 -7.86
N VAL A 28 -6.61 18.75 -9.17
CA VAL A 28 -5.72 19.55 -10.00
C VAL A 28 -6.32 20.96 -10.10
N VAL A 29 -5.61 21.94 -9.57
CA VAL A 29 -6.08 23.34 -9.52
C VAL A 29 -5.10 24.21 -10.29
N GLY A 30 -5.63 25.08 -11.17
CA GLY A 30 -4.80 26.04 -11.92
C GLY A 30 -3.92 25.40 -13.01
N GLY A 31 -4.24 24.17 -13.45
CA GLY A 31 -3.51 23.51 -14.53
C GLY A 31 -2.07 23.16 -14.17
N VAL A 32 -1.80 22.82 -12.91
CA VAL A 32 -0.47 22.41 -12.43
C VAL A 32 -0.56 21.12 -11.60
N SER A 33 0.53 20.36 -11.58
CA SER A 33 0.63 19.12 -10.80
C SER A 33 0.35 19.38 -9.31
N PRO A 34 -0.48 18.54 -8.64
CA PRO A 34 -0.69 18.65 -7.20
C PRO A 34 0.62 18.50 -6.43
N THR A 35 0.86 19.41 -5.48
CA THR A 35 2.01 19.31 -4.58
C THR A 35 1.66 18.40 -3.42
N ILE A 36 2.37 17.27 -3.31
CA ILE A 36 2.21 16.31 -2.23
C ILE A 36 3.48 16.37 -1.36
N PRO A 37 3.38 16.67 -0.05
CA PRO A 37 4.52 16.71 0.85
C PRO A 37 5.36 15.43 0.77
N ASN A 38 6.68 15.57 0.87
CA ASN A 38 7.66 14.47 0.88
C ASN A 38 7.71 13.57 -0.37
N SER A 39 6.77 13.71 -1.31
CA SER A 39 6.76 12.96 -2.56
C SER A 39 7.75 13.58 -3.57
N PRO A 40 8.43 12.76 -4.41
CA PRO A 40 9.23 13.29 -5.53
C PRO A 40 8.39 14.01 -6.59
N GLY A 41 7.06 13.93 -6.51
CA GLY A 41 6.13 14.59 -7.41
C GLY A 41 5.85 13.79 -8.68
N VAL A 42 4.88 14.30 -9.45
CA VAL A 42 4.48 13.77 -10.75
C VAL A 42 4.69 14.91 -11.75
N PRO A 43 5.64 14.80 -12.70
CA PRO A 43 6.03 15.94 -13.52
C PRO A 43 4.93 16.32 -14.51
N ASP A 44 4.38 15.33 -15.20
CA ASP A 44 3.45 15.53 -16.31
C ASP A 44 2.30 14.50 -16.22
N PRO A 45 1.12 14.81 -16.79
CA PRO A 45 0.06 13.83 -17.02
C PRO A 45 0.42 12.91 -18.21
N PRO A 46 -0.43 11.91 -18.54
CA PRO A 46 -0.17 11.02 -19.67
C PRO A 46 0.00 11.77 -21.00
N VAL A 47 0.75 11.19 -21.93
CA VAL A 47 0.97 11.78 -23.26
C VAL A 47 -0.36 12.15 -23.92
N GLY A 48 -0.43 13.36 -24.47
CA GLY A 48 -1.64 13.91 -25.09
C GLY A 48 -2.52 14.71 -24.14
N PHE A 49 -2.23 14.73 -22.85
CA PHE A 49 -2.90 15.55 -21.84
C PHE A 49 -1.98 16.67 -21.37
N THR A 50 -2.59 17.75 -20.92
CA THR A 50 -1.99 18.76 -20.07
C THR A 50 -2.66 18.72 -18.70
N TRP A 51 -2.08 19.37 -17.70
CA TRP A 51 -2.73 19.46 -16.39
C TRP A 51 -4.07 20.22 -16.43
N ASN A 52 -4.39 20.98 -17.48
CA ASN A 52 -5.73 21.56 -17.67
C ASN A 52 -6.79 20.53 -18.07
N ASP A 53 -6.36 19.38 -18.60
CA ASP A 53 -7.24 18.30 -19.04
C ASP A 53 -7.50 17.28 -17.91
N ILE A 54 -6.88 17.48 -16.74
CA ILE A 54 -6.97 16.59 -15.58
C ILE A 54 -7.78 17.26 -14.48
N THR A 55 -8.79 16.56 -13.96
CA THR A 55 -9.58 17.04 -12.81
C THR A 55 -8.96 16.59 -11.48
N TYR A 56 -8.53 15.34 -11.41
CA TYR A 56 -7.97 14.73 -10.22
C TYR A 56 -6.79 13.82 -10.55
N MET A 57 -5.78 13.83 -9.67
CA MET A 57 -4.72 12.83 -9.63
C MET A 57 -5.03 11.81 -8.52
N ILE A 58 -4.91 10.53 -8.83
CA ILE A 58 -5.11 9.41 -7.90
C ILE A 58 -3.74 8.86 -7.51
N GLY A 59 -3.40 8.90 -6.23
CA GLY A 59 -2.07 8.55 -5.72
C GLY A 59 -1.07 9.68 -5.92
N GLY A 60 0.15 9.35 -6.36
CA GLY A 60 1.25 10.32 -6.40
C GLY A 60 2.13 10.32 -5.14
N TYR A 61 1.92 9.36 -4.23
CA TYR A 61 2.77 9.12 -3.07
C TYR A 61 3.28 7.67 -3.06
N GLY A 62 4.59 7.50 -2.88
CA GLY A 62 5.23 6.20 -2.62
C GLY A 62 5.43 5.29 -3.83
N TRP A 63 4.39 5.07 -4.66
CA TRP A 63 4.39 4.01 -5.67
C TRP A 63 4.01 4.48 -7.07
N LYS A 64 2.81 5.05 -7.23
CA LYS A 64 2.26 5.37 -8.55
C LYS A 64 1.21 6.49 -8.50
N ALA A 65 0.99 7.11 -9.64
CA ALA A 65 -0.08 8.06 -9.91
C ALA A 65 -0.89 7.63 -11.14
N ARG A 66 -2.18 7.97 -11.11
CA ARG A 66 -3.15 7.84 -12.21
C ARG A 66 -4.00 9.11 -12.26
N PHE A 67 -4.81 9.26 -13.29
CA PHE A 67 -5.40 10.56 -13.62
C PHE A 67 -6.86 10.39 -14.03
N MET A 68 -7.67 11.40 -13.71
CA MET A 68 -9.03 11.55 -14.22
C MET A 68 -9.07 12.64 -15.28
N ASP A 69 -9.77 12.40 -16.39
CA ASP A 69 -10.00 13.37 -17.44
C ASP A 69 -10.91 14.53 -16.99
N SER A 70 -11.20 15.47 -17.89
CA SER A 70 -12.07 16.63 -17.65
C SER A 70 -13.52 16.27 -17.27
N GLU A 71 -13.96 15.04 -17.52
CA GLU A 71 -15.29 14.53 -17.18
C GLU A 71 -15.27 13.60 -15.95
N GLY A 72 -14.11 13.41 -15.32
CA GLY A 72 -13.93 12.62 -14.11
C GLY A 72 -13.75 11.11 -14.34
N TYR A 73 -13.53 10.67 -15.58
CA TYR A 73 -13.22 9.26 -15.87
C TYR A 73 -11.74 8.98 -15.68
N ILE A 74 -11.41 7.82 -15.13
CA ILE A 74 -10.02 7.38 -15.01
C ILE A 74 -9.47 7.09 -16.41
N ILE A 75 -8.34 7.73 -16.73
CA ILE A 75 -7.60 7.52 -17.97
C ILE A 75 -6.97 6.13 -17.94
N THR A 76 -7.21 5.35 -19.00
CA THR A 76 -6.66 4.02 -19.23
C THR A 76 -5.94 3.96 -20.56
N ASP A 77 -5.02 3.01 -20.65
CA ASP A 77 -4.29 2.72 -21.87
C ASP A 77 -5.20 2.29 -23.01
N GLY A 78 -6.14 1.39 -22.75
CA GLY A 78 -7.01 0.83 -23.79
C GLY A 78 -7.88 1.89 -24.47
N TRP A 79 -8.20 2.98 -23.76
CA TRP A 79 -8.96 4.11 -24.29
C TRP A 79 -8.08 5.15 -24.99
N ASN A 80 -6.94 5.53 -24.40
CA ASN A 80 -6.10 6.63 -24.89
C ASN A 80 -4.94 6.19 -25.81
N GLY A 81 -4.64 4.90 -25.89
CA GLY A 81 -3.57 4.34 -26.72
C GLY A 81 -2.15 4.61 -26.20
N VAL A 82 -1.99 5.10 -24.97
CA VAL A 82 -0.68 5.38 -24.34
C VAL A 82 -0.69 4.92 -22.88
N ASN A 83 0.50 4.71 -22.31
CA ASN A 83 0.65 4.36 -20.90
C ASN A 83 0.01 5.43 -19.98
N ALA A 84 -0.94 5.02 -19.14
CA ALA A 84 -1.74 5.91 -18.31
C ALA A 84 -1.37 5.90 -16.81
N GLN A 85 -0.37 5.11 -16.41
CA GLN A 85 0.12 5.08 -15.02
C GLN A 85 1.57 5.55 -14.94
N TYR A 86 1.81 6.51 -14.05
CA TYR A 86 3.15 6.96 -13.72
C TYR A 86 3.64 6.26 -12.44
N ASN A 87 4.71 5.49 -12.54
CA ASN A 87 5.37 4.89 -11.39
C ASN A 87 6.44 5.86 -10.85
N LEU A 88 6.34 6.20 -9.57
CA LEU A 88 7.30 7.07 -8.89
C LEU A 88 8.67 6.39 -8.80
N PRO A 89 9.78 7.15 -8.82
CA PRO A 89 11.11 6.57 -8.63
C PRO A 89 11.20 5.88 -7.26
N ARG A 90 11.92 4.74 -7.23
CA ARG A 90 12.19 3.95 -6.03
C ARG A 90 13.69 3.79 -5.87
N PRO A 91 14.40 4.85 -5.44
CA PRO A 91 15.85 4.78 -5.20
C PRO A 91 16.18 3.79 -4.06
N ASP A 92 15.20 3.47 -3.22
CA ASP A 92 15.28 2.51 -2.12
C ASP A 92 15.22 1.03 -2.55
N LEU A 93 14.98 0.74 -3.84
CA LEU A 93 14.81 -0.64 -4.35
C LEU A 93 15.80 -0.99 -5.46
N GLY A 94 16.31 -2.22 -5.43
CA GLY A 94 17.26 -2.73 -6.41
C GLY A 94 18.49 -1.81 -6.56
N MET A 95 18.90 -1.52 -7.80
CA MET A 95 19.94 -0.53 -8.11
C MET A 95 19.39 0.91 -8.26
N GLY A 96 18.22 1.18 -7.67
CA GLY A 96 17.49 2.44 -7.82
C GLY A 96 16.59 2.43 -9.06
N LEU A 97 15.31 2.09 -8.87
CA LEU A 97 14.36 2.06 -9.98
C LEU A 97 13.96 3.49 -10.40
N PRO A 98 14.14 3.88 -11.68
CA PRO A 98 13.80 5.23 -12.14
C PRO A 98 12.29 5.42 -12.16
N ALA A 99 11.82 6.65 -12.35
CA ALA A 99 10.42 6.89 -12.69
C ALA A 99 10.10 6.23 -14.04
N ALA A 100 8.87 5.75 -14.22
CA ALA A 100 8.48 5.10 -15.47
C ALA A 100 6.98 5.23 -15.76
N TRP A 101 6.64 5.49 -17.02
CA TRP A 101 5.28 5.32 -17.51
C TRP A 101 5.02 3.86 -17.85
N THR A 102 3.97 3.29 -17.31
CA THR A 102 3.58 1.89 -17.51
C THR A 102 2.11 1.76 -17.83
N SER A 103 1.74 0.60 -18.36
CA SER A 103 0.38 0.34 -18.76
C SER A 103 -0.60 0.21 -17.59
N TYR A 104 -1.80 0.74 -17.76
CA TYR A 104 -2.93 0.62 -16.85
C TYR A 104 -4.22 0.36 -17.62
N HIS A 105 -4.80 -0.83 -17.42
CA HIS A 105 -5.98 -1.29 -18.16
C HIS A 105 -5.78 -1.20 -19.69
N ALA A 106 -4.71 -1.84 -20.18
CA ALA A 106 -4.30 -1.93 -21.59
C ALA A 106 -5.43 -2.30 -22.56
N THR A 107 -6.40 -3.09 -22.08
CA THR A 107 -7.42 -3.71 -22.92
C THR A 107 -8.82 -3.13 -22.69
N ASP A 108 -9.01 -2.16 -21.79
CA ASP A 108 -10.32 -1.55 -21.58
C ASP A 108 -10.49 -0.37 -22.56
N PRO A 109 -11.29 -0.51 -23.63
CA PRO A 109 -11.45 0.54 -24.64
C PRO A 109 -12.43 1.64 -24.19
N VAL A 110 -13.14 1.42 -23.08
CA VAL A 110 -14.13 2.34 -22.54
C VAL A 110 -13.52 3.13 -21.40
N ARG A 111 -13.87 4.42 -21.32
CA ARG A 111 -13.54 5.28 -20.19
C ARG A 111 -13.99 4.64 -18.88
N LYS A 112 -13.07 4.52 -17.93
CA LYS A 112 -13.30 3.78 -16.69
C LYS A 112 -13.91 4.74 -15.65
N PRO A 113 -15.13 4.50 -15.14
CA PRO A 113 -15.71 5.35 -14.11
C PRO A 113 -14.93 5.22 -12.80
N TYR A 114 -14.90 6.30 -12.01
CA TYR A 114 -14.34 6.29 -10.68
C TYR A 114 -15.36 5.84 -9.64
N THR A 115 -15.11 4.68 -9.05
CA THR A 115 -15.89 4.09 -7.95
C THR A 115 -15.03 3.76 -6.74
N CYS A 116 -13.80 4.30 -6.68
CA CYS A 116 -12.79 3.93 -5.70
C CYS A 116 -12.83 4.77 -4.41
N GLY A 117 -13.85 5.64 -4.27
CA GLY A 117 -13.88 6.65 -3.20
C GLY A 117 -13.93 6.06 -1.79
N THR A 118 -14.51 4.88 -1.58
CA THR A 118 -14.52 4.20 -0.27
C THR A 118 -13.14 4.12 0.36
N CYS A 119 -12.08 3.88 -0.44
CA CYS A 119 -10.72 3.73 0.06
C CYS A 119 -9.83 4.95 -0.19
N HIS A 120 -10.31 5.96 -0.93
CA HIS A 120 -9.49 7.05 -1.45
C HIS A 120 -10.02 8.45 -1.07
N THR A 121 -11.16 8.54 -0.39
CA THR A 121 -11.80 9.81 0.00
C THR A 121 -12.39 9.71 1.41
N THR A 122 -12.73 10.86 2.01
CA THR A 122 -13.39 10.93 3.31
C THR A 122 -14.86 11.26 3.12
N GLY A 123 -15.75 10.55 3.82
CA GLY A 123 -17.20 10.76 3.69
C GLY A 123 -17.75 10.29 2.35
N TRP A 124 -17.18 9.22 1.76
CA TRP A 124 -17.66 8.68 0.49
C TRP A 124 -19.12 8.21 0.59
N LEU A 125 -19.94 8.62 -0.38
CA LEU A 125 -21.26 8.08 -0.64
C LEU A 125 -21.29 7.53 -2.07
N SER A 126 -21.65 6.26 -2.21
CA SER A 126 -21.84 5.67 -3.52
C SER A 126 -23.13 6.21 -4.17
N PHE A 127 -23.33 5.92 -5.46
CA PHE A 127 -24.60 6.18 -6.12
C PHE A 127 -25.81 5.56 -5.42
N ALA A 128 -25.64 4.38 -4.81
CA ALA A 128 -26.71 3.74 -4.05
C ALA A 128 -27.11 4.55 -2.82
N ASP A 129 -26.15 5.26 -2.22
CA ASP A 129 -26.33 5.99 -0.96
C ASP A 129 -26.76 7.45 -1.18
N ASN A 130 -26.33 8.07 -2.30
CA ASN A 130 -26.59 9.48 -2.60
C ASN A 130 -27.65 9.71 -3.69
N GLY A 131 -28.22 8.65 -4.27
CA GLY A 131 -29.26 8.76 -5.31
C GLY A 131 -28.72 9.04 -6.72
N GLY A 132 -27.48 8.64 -7.02
CA GLY A 132 -26.87 8.76 -8.35
C GLY A 132 -26.22 10.11 -8.62
N VAL A 133 -25.86 10.85 -7.57
CA VAL A 133 -25.23 12.17 -7.69
C VAL A 133 -23.73 12.00 -7.97
N ASN A 134 -23.25 12.71 -8.98
CA ASN A 134 -21.84 12.80 -9.33
C ASN A 134 -21.14 13.92 -8.55
N GLN A 135 -19.96 13.64 -7.99
CA GLN A 135 -19.08 14.67 -7.42
C GLN A 135 -18.79 15.76 -8.46
N ASP A 136 -18.93 17.03 -8.06
CA ASP A 136 -18.68 18.22 -8.88
C ASP A 136 -19.46 18.25 -10.22
N GLY A 137 -20.50 17.43 -10.36
CA GLY A 137 -21.23 17.26 -11.62
C GLY A 137 -20.45 16.51 -12.71
N LEU A 138 -19.34 15.84 -12.37
CA LEU A 138 -18.48 15.12 -13.30
C LEU A 138 -19.00 13.70 -13.57
N ALA A 139 -19.47 13.45 -14.79
CA ALA A 139 -20.18 12.22 -15.16
C ALA A 139 -19.39 10.92 -14.88
N GLY A 140 -18.06 10.98 -14.93
CA GLY A 140 -17.18 9.84 -14.67
C GLY A 140 -17.01 9.48 -13.20
N ILE A 141 -17.44 10.34 -12.26
CA ILE A 141 -17.31 10.08 -10.83
C ILE A 141 -18.60 9.50 -10.28
N HIS A 142 -18.59 8.21 -9.95
CA HIS A 142 -19.78 7.47 -9.55
C HIS A 142 -20.00 7.48 -8.02
N GLY A 143 -20.21 8.68 -7.47
CA GLY A 143 -20.45 8.94 -6.06
C GLY A 143 -20.01 10.35 -5.67
N THR A 144 -20.02 10.66 -4.38
CA THR A 144 -19.62 11.95 -3.79
C THR A 144 -18.75 11.74 -2.56
N TRP A 145 -18.02 12.77 -2.13
CA TRP A 145 -17.24 12.77 -0.89
C TRP A 145 -17.26 14.14 -0.22
N GLU A 146 -16.88 14.19 1.06
CA GLU A 146 -16.75 15.42 1.83
C GLU A 146 -15.33 16.02 1.71
N GLU A 147 -14.29 15.18 1.70
CA GLU A 147 -12.91 15.60 1.51
C GLU A 147 -12.14 14.65 0.58
N THR A 148 -11.22 15.22 -0.20
CA THR A 148 -10.28 14.44 -1.00
C THR A 148 -9.29 13.71 -0.08
N GLY A 149 -9.02 12.43 -0.37
CA GLY A 149 -8.07 11.64 0.40
C GLY A 149 -8.67 11.07 1.69
N ILE A 150 -7.85 10.28 2.38
CA ILE A 150 -8.16 9.75 3.71
C ILE A 150 -7.69 10.77 4.74
N THR A 151 -8.64 11.42 5.40
CA THR A 151 -8.41 12.50 6.37
C THR A 151 -9.05 12.14 7.72
N CYS A 152 -9.17 13.10 8.65
CA CYS A 152 -9.48 12.81 10.06
C CYS A 152 -10.75 11.96 10.24
N GLU A 153 -11.85 12.35 9.59
CA GLU A 153 -13.15 11.71 9.77
C GLU A 153 -13.28 10.36 9.04
N ALA A 154 -12.30 9.98 8.21
CA ALA A 154 -12.27 8.65 7.61
C ALA A 154 -11.92 7.56 8.65
N CYS A 155 -11.20 7.93 9.72
CA CYS A 155 -10.83 7.03 10.81
C CYS A 155 -11.61 7.32 12.10
N HIS A 156 -11.89 8.60 12.37
CA HIS A 156 -12.56 9.03 13.61
C HIS A 156 -14.09 9.17 13.47
N GLY A 157 -14.63 9.01 12.26
CA GLY A 157 -16.04 9.29 11.96
C GLY A 157 -16.40 10.78 12.05
N PRO A 158 -17.68 11.14 11.85
CA PRO A 158 -18.14 12.52 11.91
C PRO A 158 -17.93 13.15 13.30
N GLY A 159 -17.15 14.22 13.38
CA GLY A 159 -16.69 14.84 14.62
C GLY A 159 -17.61 15.91 15.20
N VAL A 160 -18.78 16.18 14.62
CA VAL A 160 -19.64 17.32 15.02
C VAL A 160 -20.01 17.30 16.50
N GLY A 161 -20.34 16.13 17.05
CA GLY A 161 -20.66 15.98 18.48
C GLY A 161 -19.43 16.24 19.36
N HIS A 162 -18.27 15.77 18.92
CA HIS A 162 -16.99 15.97 19.60
C HIS A 162 -16.57 17.43 19.66
N VAL A 163 -16.70 18.16 18.55
CA VAL A 163 -16.37 19.59 18.48
C VAL A 163 -17.26 20.40 19.43
N VAL A 164 -18.56 20.08 19.49
CA VAL A 164 -19.51 20.77 20.38
C VAL A 164 -19.25 20.44 21.86
N ALA A 165 -19.06 19.15 22.17
CA ALA A 165 -18.90 18.70 23.55
C ALA A 165 -17.50 18.93 24.11
N GLN A 166 -16.48 19.01 23.24
CA GLN A 166 -15.06 19.09 23.59
C GLN A 166 -14.60 17.98 24.54
N THR A 167 -15.10 16.76 24.34
CA THR A 167 -14.71 15.60 25.15
C THR A 167 -14.38 14.39 24.27
N ALA A 168 -13.41 13.59 24.70
CA ALA A 168 -13.05 12.35 24.00
C ALA A 168 -14.21 11.35 23.93
N ALA A 169 -15.12 11.35 24.91
CA ALA A 169 -16.28 10.46 24.91
C ALA A 169 -17.31 10.76 23.80
N ALA A 170 -17.23 11.95 23.18
CA ALA A 170 -18.12 12.37 22.10
C ALA A 170 -17.60 12.02 20.70
N ILE A 171 -16.52 11.23 20.61
CA ILE A 171 -16.03 10.62 19.38
C ILE A 171 -15.71 9.14 19.64
N THR A 172 -16.12 8.26 18.74
CA THR A 172 -15.83 6.83 18.84
C THR A 172 -14.83 6.47 17.76
N ILE A 173 -13.76 5.81 18.17
CA ILE A 173 -12.72 5.29 17.28
C ILE A 173 -12.75 3.78 17.43
N ASP A 174 -12.73 3.07 16.31
CA ASP A 174 -12.47 1.63 16.30
C ASP A 174 -10.96 1.42 16.45
N PRO A 175 -10.49 0.88 17.59
CA PRO A 175 -9.05 0.71 17.82
C PRO A 175 -8.48 -0.52 17.11
N THR A 176 -9.33 -1.36 16.52
CA THR A 176 -8.95 -2.65 15.96
C THR A 176 -8.41 -2.54 14.52
N ALA A 177 -7.75 -3.59 14.04
CA ALA A 177 -7.27 -3.68 12.66
C ALA A 177 -8.40 -3.49 11.61
N GLU A 178 -9.64 -3.79 11.98
CA GLU A 178 -10.84 -3.75 11.14
C GLU A 178 -11.06 -2.34 10.57
N LEU A 179 -10.74 -1.28 11.32
CA LEU A 179 -10.81 0.09 10.82
C LEU A 179 -9.93 0.27 9.57
N CYS A 180 -8.69 -0.25 9.62
CA CYS A 180 -7.75 -0.24 8.51
C CYS A 180 -8.21 -1.21 7.39
N GLY A 181 -8.83 -2.31 7.80
CA GLY A 181 -9.47 -3.32 6.94
C GLY A 181 -10.60 -2.77 6.06
N ASN A 182 -11.16 -1.60 6.35
CA ASN A 182 -12.10 -0.93 5.44
C ASN A 182 -11.47 -0.52 4.10
N CYS A 183 -10.15 -0.40 4.04
CA CYS A 183 -9.41 0.04 2.86
C CYS A 183 -8.29 -0.91 2.44
N HIS A 184 -7.65 -1.58 3.38
CA HIS A 184 -6.46 -2.42 3.17
C HIS A 184 -6.80 -3.91 2.95
N PHE A 185 -7.85 -4.17 2.18
CA PHE A 185 -8.30 -5.51 1.80
C PHE A 185 -8.68 -5.56 0.31
N ARG A 186 -8.86 -6.77 -0.24
CA ARG A 186 -9.41 -6.95 -1.60
C ARG A 186 -10.47 -8.02 -1.75
N ASP A 187 -10.42 -9.08 -0.94
CA ASP A 187 -11.44 -10.13 -0.96
C ASP A 187 -12.40 -9.93 0.20
N ILE A 188 -13.71 -10.01 -0.07
CA ILE A 188 -14.73 -9.84 0.98
C ILE A 188 -14.68 -10.92 2.07
N ASN A 189 -14.01 -12.05 1.80
CA ASN A 189 -13.78 -13.09 2.79
C ASN A 189 -12.40 -12.97 3.45
N HIS A 190 -11.72 -11.82 3.28
CA HIS A 190 -10.40 -11.53 3.83
C HIS A 190 -9.35 -12.57 3.47
N ARG A 191 -9.35 -13.02 2.21
CA ARG A 191 -8.29 -13.88 1.65
C ARG A 191 -7.31 -13.02 0.88
N ILE A 192 -6.03 -13.36 0.98
CA ILE A 192 -4.94 -12.61 0.36
C ILE A 192 -4.93 -12.85 -1.16
N GLU A 193 -5.46 -11.94 -1.98
CA GLU A 193 -5.49 -12.08 -3.43
C GLU A 193 -4.08 -11.97 -4.04
N ALA A 194 -3.81 -12.74 -5.10
CA ALA A 194 -2.54 -12.73 -5.79
C ALA A 194 -2.73 -12.67 -7.31
N SER A 195 -1.79 -12.01 -7.99
CA SER A 195 -1.77 -11.94 -9.45
C SER A 195 -0.39 -11.61 -10.00
N GLY A 196 -0.05 -12.19 -11.15
CA GLY A 196 1.23 -11.94 -11.83
C GLY A 196 2.43 -12.27 -10.95
N GLY A 197 2.33 -13.37 -10.18
CA GLY A 197 3.36 -13.89 -9.29
C GLY A 197 3.55 -13.15 -7.97
N PHE A 198 2.69 -12.20 -7.60
CA PHE A 198 2.82 -11.46 -6.34
C PHE A 198 1.46 -11.34 -5.63
N ILE A 199 1.50 -11.14 -4.32
CA ILE A 199 0.34 -10.63 -3.57
C ILE A 199 -0.04 -9.27 -4.16
N ARG A 200 -1.34 -8.97 -4.31
CA ARG A 200 -1.74 -7.68 -4.84
C ARG A 200 -1.59 -6.60 -3.75
N HIS A 201 -1.60 -5.35 -4.19
CA HIS A 201 -1.46 -4.21 -3.27
C HIS A 201 -2.76 -3.91 -2.52
N HIS A 202 -2.57 -3.27 -1.36
CA HIS A 202 -3.63 -2.86 -0.43
C HIS A 202 -4.30 -4.04 0.25
N GLU A 203 -3.52 -5.03 0.68
CA GLU A 203 -4.01 -6.24 1.35
C GLU A 203 -3.38 -6.43 2.73
N GLN A 204 -2.73 -5.40 3.30
CA GLN A 204 -2.02 -5.53 4.56
C GLN A 204 -2.92 -6.05 5.70
N PHE A 205 -4.22 -5.71 5.69
CA PHE A 205 -5.17 -6.26 6.66
C PHE A 205 -5.42 -7.75 6.41
N ASP A 206 -5.71 -8.15 5.16
CA ASP A 206 -5.89 -9.56 4.80
C ASP A 206 -4.61 -10.38 5.07
N GLU A 207 -3.43 -9.81 4.83
CA GLU A 207 -2.13 -10.41 5.10
C GLU A 207 -1.87 -10.60 6.60
N LEU A 208 -2.16 -9.58 7.42
CA LEU A 208 -1.95 -9.60 8.87
C LEU A 208 -2.88 -10.63 9.53
N THR A 209 -4.18 -10.56 9.23
CA THR A 209 -5.22 -11.42 9.84
C THR A 209 -5.13 -12.88 9.45
N ASN A 210 -4.43 -13.20 8.35
CA ASN A 210 -4.12 -14.58 7.95
C ASN A 210 -2.65 -14.95 8.22
N GLY A 211 -1.84 -14.03 8.74
CA GLY A 211 -0.41 -14.17 8.92
C GLY A 211 0.00 -14.68 10.32
N GLY A 212 1.30 -14.66 10.60
CA GLY A 212 1.85 -15.08 11.89
C GLY A 212 1.63 -14.08 13.04
N LYS A 213 0.94 -12.97 12.79
CA LYS A 213 0.62 -11.90 13.74
C LYS A 213 -0.87 -11.54 13.70
N ASP A 214 -1.71 -12.52 13.41
CA ASP A 214 -3.18 -12.42 13.28
C ASP A 214 -3.93 -11.87 14.50
N THR A 215 -3.30 -11.86 15.67
CA THR A 215 -3.83 -11.29 16.92
C THR A 215 -3.46 -9.83 17.16
N PHE A 216 -2.67 -9.22 16.27
CA PHE A 216 -2.19 -7.85 16.42
C PHE A 216 -3.09 -6.88 15.65
N ASP A 217 -3.28 -5.69 16.22
CA ASP A 217 -3.83 -4.55 15.50
C ASP A 217 -2.75 -3.82 14.71
N CYS A 218 -3.12 -3.12 13.63
CA CYS A 218 -2.18 -2.30 12.86
C CYS A 218 -1.47 -1.25 13.76
N THR A 219 -2.23 -0.69 14.70
CA THR A 219 -1.79 0.30 15.69
C THR A 219 -0.90 -0.29 16.79
N THR A 220 -0.74 -1.61 16.85
CA THR A 220 0.28 -2.24 17.70
C THR A 220 1.67 -1.83 17.26
N CYS A 221 1.88 -1.72 15.94
CA CYS A 221 3.19 -1.42 15.35
C CYS A 221 3.27 -0.05 14.71
N HIS A 222 2.16 0.50 14.22
CA HIS A 222 2.15 1.75 13.47
C HIS A 222 1.45 2.88 14.22
N ASP A 223 2.05 4.06 14.22
CA ASP A 223 1.31 5.27 14.54
C ASP A 223 0.42 5.63 13.33
N PRO A 224 -0.91 5.78 13.48
CA PRO A 224 -1.80 6.05 12.36
C PRO A 224 -1.69 7.49 11.82
N HIS A 225 -1.04 8.40 12.54
CA HIS A 225 -0.84 9.79 12.14
C HIS A 225 0.53 10.03 11.52
N ILE A 226 1.56 9.31 11.95
CA ILE A 226 2.95 9.54 11.51
C ILE A 226 3.26 8.63 10.32
N LEU A 227 3.79 9.24 9.25
CA LEU A 227 4.20 8.54 8.04
C LEU A 227 5.35 7.54 8.30
N THR A 228 5.37 6.44 7.54
CA THR A 228 6.44 5.42 7.57
C THR A 228 7.26 5.38 6.28
N ARG A 229 7.03 6.33 5.38
CA ARG A 229 7.74 6.43 4.10
C ARG A 229 7.94 7.89 3.71
N TYR A 230 9.15 8.21 3.25
CA TYR A 230 9.63 9.56 2.91
C TYR A 230 9.76 10.48 4.13
N GLY A 231 10.23 11.72 3.94
CA GLY A 231 10.31 12.71 5.01
C GLY A 231 11.00 12.19 6.28
N ASN A 232 10.37 12.43 7.43
CA ASN A 232 10.77 12.00 8.76
C ASN A 232 10.22 10.60 9.13
N ALA A 233 10.18 9.64 8.21
CA ALA A 233 9.63 8.30 8.45
C ALA A 233 10.19 7.60 9.71
N ASP A 234 11.42 7.91 10.10
CA ASP A 234 12.09 7.37 11.28
C ASP A 234 11.67 8.06 12.61
N ALA A 235 10.81 9.09 12.56
CA ALA A 235 10.45 9.92 13.71
C ALA A 235 9.26 9.39 14.54
N GLY A 236 9.01 8.08 14.51
CA GLY A 236 8.00 7.43 15.37
C GLY A 236 6.78 6.86 14.65
N GLY A 237 6.79 6.74 13.32
CA GLY A 237 5.75 6.00 12.60
C GLY A 237 5.70 4.50 12.91
N ILE A 238 6.79 3.96 13.48
CA ILE A 238 6.87 2.61 14.03
C ILE A 238 6.97 2.70 15.56
N LEU A 239 6.00 2.08 16.25
CA LEU A 239 5.85 2.14 17.71
C LEU A 239 6.59 1.02 18.44
N ILE A 240 6.74 -0.14 17.79
CA ILE A 240 7.42 -1.31 18.36
C ILE A 240 8.30 -1.99 17.31
N SER A 241 9.52 -2.33 17.72
CA SER A 241 10.46 -3.08 16.90
C SER A 241 10.35 -4.57 17.18
N CYS A 242 10.67 -5.41 16.20
CA CYS A 242 10.57 -6.86 16.36
C CYS A 242 11.45 -7.40 17.50
N ASP A 243 12.63 -6.81 17.68
CA ASP A 243 13.67 -7.16 18.64
C ASP A 243 13.48 -6.53 20.03
N ASP A 244 12.36 -5.85 20.28
CA ASP A 244 12.01 -5.34 21.60
C ASP A 244 12.01 -6.48 22.65
N ALA A 245 12.41 -6.16 23.88
CA ALA A 245 12.40 -7.06 25.02
C ALA A 245 11.03 -7.73 25.26
N ALA A 246 9.94 -7.05 24.93
CA ALA A 246 8.58 -7.58 25.02
C ALA A 246 8.18 -8.50 23.86
N CYS A 247 8.99 -8.57 22.79
CA CYS A 247 8.70 -9.33 21.58
C CYS A 247 9.72 -10.46 21.34
N HIS A 248 10.64 -10.29 20.39
CA HIS A 248 11.52 -11.35 19.90
C HIS A 248 12.98 -11.21 20.34
N ALA A 249 13.23 -10.75 21.57
CA ALA A 249 14.58 -10.57 22.10
C ALA A 249 15.44 -11.86 22.05
N THR A 250 14.84 -13.03 22.28
CA THR A 250 15.55 -14.31 22.16
C THR A 250 15.96 -14.58 20.72
N GLN A 251 15.07 -14.37 19.74
CA GLN A 251 15.40 -14.57 18.34
C GLN A 251 16.45 -13.57 17.87
N ALA A 252 16.37 -12.32 18.33
CA ALA A 252 17.37 -11.29 18.05
C ALA A 252 18.75 -11.67 18.61
N ALA A 253 18.82 -12.13 19.86
CA ALA A 253 20.06 -12.55 20.51
C ALA A 253 20.69 -13.79 19.85
N ASN A 254 19.86 -14.68 19.31
CA ASN A 254 20.29 -15.92 18.69
C ASN A 254 20.36 -15.85 17.15
N ASN A 255 20.21 -14.67 16.54
CA ASN A 255 20.24 -14.57 15.08
C ASN A 255 21.63 -14.92 14.55
N GLN A 256 21.73 -16.04 13.83
CA GLN A 256 22.97 -16.58 13.28
C GLN A 256 23.25 -16.13 11.84
N HIS A 257 22.50 -15.17 11.32
CA HIS A 257 22.78 -14.62 9.99
C HIS A 257 24.15 -13.93 9.98
N ILE A 258 24.98 -14.24 8.96
CA ILE A 258 26.39 -13.85 8.92
C ILE A 258 26.64 -12.34 8.84
N VAL A 259 25.63 -11.59 8.41
CA VAL A 259 25.61 -10.13 8.39
C VAL A 259 24.37 -9.67 9.13
N THR A 260 24.49 -8.56 9.85
CA THR A 260 23.35 -7.94 10.52
C THR A 260 22.33 -7.51 9.46
N VAL A 261 21.11 -8.01 9.61
CA VAL A 261 19.94 -7.69 8.77
C VAL A 261 18.77 -7.39 9.68
N ASP A 262 17.87 -6.51 9.24
CA ASP A 262 16.67 -6.21 9.99
C ASP A 262 15.67 -7.36 9.83
N CYS A 263 14.89 -7.63 10.88
CA CYS A 263 13.90 -8.72 10.87
C CYS A 263 12.93 -8.59 9.69
N GLU A 264 12.58 -7.35 9.33
CA GLU A 264 11.69 -7.03 8.22
C GLU A 264 12.29 -7.37 6.84
N ASN A 265 13.61 -7.54 6.70
CA ASN A 265 14.20 -7.93 5.42
C ASN A 265 13.76 -9.33 4.98
N CYS A 266 13.55 -10.24 5.93
CA CYS A 266 13.10 -11.61 5.64
C CYS A 266 11.62 -11.80 5.98
N HIS A 267 11.21 -11.44 7.19
CA HIS A 267 9.86 -11.71 7.68
C HIS A 267 8.81 -10.79 7.06
N MET A 268 9.21 -9.58 6.65
CA MET A 268 8.37 -8.66 5.87
C MET A 268 9.01 -8.42 4.50
N GLY A 269 9.48 -9.51 3.88
CA GLY A 269 10.03 -9.51 2.53
C GLY A 269 9.07 -8.89 1.53
N ARG A 270 9.56 -8.45 0.37
CA ARG A 270 8.72 -7.75 -0.61
C ARG A 270 7.91 -8.73 -1.47
N GLY A 271 6.97 -9.44 -0.85
CA GLY A 271 6.08 -10.40 -1.51
C GLY A 271 4.90 -9.77 -2.28
N SER A 272 4.68 -8.46 -2.12
CA SER A 272 3.50 -7.76 -2.64
C SER A 272 3.87 -6.73 -3.71
N LYS A 273 2.98 -6.52 -4.70
CA LYS A 273 3.20 -5.62 -5.84
C LYS A 273 2.10 -4.57 -6.01
N SER A 274 2.50 -3.30 -5.98
CA SER A 274 1.68 -2.14 -6.24
C SER A 274 1.92 -1.54 -7.62
N ALA A 275 3.11 -1.01 -7.86
CA ALA A 275 3.45 -0.35 -9.12
C ALA A 275 4.26 -1.28 -10.01
N ARG A 276 5.27 -1.95 -9.46
CA ARG A 276 6.21 -2.80 -10.19
C ARG A 276 6.92 -3.81 -9.28
N SER A 277 7.50 -4.83 -9.88
CA SER A 277 8.48 -5.69 -9.23
C SER A 277 9.89 -5.17 -9.52
N VAL A 278 10.84 -5.44 -8.62
CA VAL A 278 12.27 -5.24 -8.84
C VAL A 278 12.77 -6.35 -9.78
N HIS A 279 12.44 -7.60 -9.45
CA HIS A 279 12.76 -8.80 -10.22
C HIS A 279 11.77 -9.91 -9.86
N THR A 280 12.03 -11.15 -10.28
CA THR A 280 11.10 -12.28 -10.11
C THR A 280 10.69 -12.54 -8.66
N PHE A 281 11.59 -12.43 -7.69
CA PHE A 281 11.32 -12.69 -6.26
C PHE A 281 11.00 -11.46 -5.39
N GLU A 282 11.07 -10.23 -5.93
CA GLU A 282 10.94 -9.02 -5.13
C GLU A 282 9.95 -8.02 -5.78
N GLY A 283 8.86 -7.75 -5.06
CA GLY A 283 7.88 -6.71 -5.35
C GLY A 283 8.31 -5.34 -4.82
N ASP A 284 7.37 -4.42 -4.66
CA ASP A 284 7.63 -3.04 -4.20
C ASP A 284 6.90 -2.68 -2.90
N ILE A 285 6.22 -3.65 -2.28
CA ILE A 285 5.56 -3.57 -0.98
C ILE A 285 6.03 -4.74 -0.09
N ARG A 286 6.33 -4.42 1.17
CA ARG A 286 6.61 -5.42 2.21
C ARG A 286 5.32 -6.17 2.58
N THR A 287 5.40 -7.49 2.62
CA THR A 287 4.28 -8.35 3.07
C THR A 287 4.11 -8.25 4.58
N HIS A 288 2.87 -8.42 5.05
CA HIS A 288 2.51 -8.49 6.47
C HIS A 288 2.13 -9.92 6.90
N ILE A 289 2.60 -10.94 6.17
CA ILE A 289 2.37 -12.35 6.51
C ILE A 289 3.28 -12.82 7.66
N PHE A 290 4.49 -12.28 7.79
CA PHE A 290 5.53 -12.61 8.80
C PHE A 290 6.10 -14.03 8.77
N THR A 291 5.26 -15.04 8.50
CA THR A 291 5.64 -16.45 8.48
C THR A 291 6.45 -16.78 7.24
N ILE A 292 7.60 -17.42 7.43
CA ILE A 292 8.44 -17.95 6.36
C ILE A 292 8.37 -19.48 6.40
N ASN A 293 8.03 -20.08 5.26
CA ASN A 293 8.15 -21.52 5.10
C ASN A 293 9.60 -21.87 4.75
N THR A 294 10.25 -22.65 5.62
CA THR A 294 11.67 -23.02 5.47
C THR A 294 11.92 -24.22 4.56
N ASN A 295 10.88 -24.84 3.99
CA ASN A 295 11.07 -25.88 2.98
C ASN A 295 11.63 -25.26 1.68
N PRO A 296 12.46 -25.98 0.91
CA PRO A 296 13.04 -25.49 -0.34
C PRO A 296 12.02 -25.54 -1.50
N TRP A 297 10.89 -24.87 -1.30
CA TRP A 297 9.80 -24.81 -2.27
C TRP A 297 9.94 -23.56 -3.15
N PRO A 298 9.63 -23.65 -4.45
CA PRO A 298 9.66 -22.50 -5.34
C PRO A 298 8.54 -21.51 -4.97
N LYS A 299 8.73 -20.25 -5.36
CA LYS A 299 7.87 -19.10 -5.08
C LYS A 299 6.39 -19.40 -5.22
N ASP A 300 6.01 -20.00 -6.33
CA ASP A 300 4.61 -20.27 -6.65
C ASP A 300 3.90 -21.16 -5.63
N SER A 301 4.66 -21.88 -4.79
CA SER A 301 4.12 -22.70 -3.70
C SER A 301 3.45 -21.89 -2.60
N MET A 302 3.75 -20.59 -2.49
CA MET A 302 3.03 -19.67 -1.59
C MET A 302 1.65 -19.28 -2.13
N PHE A 303 1.31 -19.64 -3.37
CA PHE A 303 0.02 -19.32 -3.97
C PHE A 303 -0.84 -20.57 -4.20
N PHE A 304 -2.14 -20.37 -4.39
CA PHE A 304 -3.07 -21.39 -4.86
C PHE A 304 -4.20 -20.76 -5.69
N PHE A 305 -4.71 -21.48 -6.68
CA PHE A 305 -5.86 -21.06 -7.47
C PHE A 305 -7.14 -21.63 -6.89
N ASP A 306 -8.13 -20.77 -6.62
CA ASP A 306 -9.48 -21.16 -6.26
C ASP A 306 -10.36 -21.12 -7.51
N ALA A 307 -10.79 -22.30 -7.94
CA ALA A 307 -11.63 -22.46 -9.13
C ALA A 307 -13.05 -21.89 -8.97
N VAL A 308 -13.58 -21.81 -7.74
CA VAL A 308 -14.90 -21.25 -7.46
C VAL A 308 -14.85 -19.74 -7.54
N ALA A 309 -13.81 -19.13 -6.97
CA ALA A 309 -13.61 -17.69 -7.03
C ALA A 309 -13.05 -17.21 -8.38
N GLY A 310 -12.44 -18.10 -9.16
CA GLY A 310 -11.75 -17.74 -10.41
C GLY A 310 -10.51 -16.86 -10.18
N LYS A 311 -9.89 -16.96 -9.00
CA LYS A 311 -8.81 -16.09 -8.54
C LYS A 311 -7.67 -16.90 -7.92
N THR A 312 -6.48 -16.31 -7.91
CA THR A 312 -5.32 -16.84 -7.17
C THR A 312 -5.22 -16.14 -5.83
N PHE A 313 -4.85 -16.87 -4.79
CA PHE A 313 -4.65 -16.36 -3.44
C PHE A 313 -3.28 -16.79 -2.91
N ALA A 314 -2.72 -16.00 -2.00
CA ALA A 314 -1.57 -16.39 -1.20
C ALA A 314 -1.98 -17.21 0.02
N LYS A 315 -1.08 -18.09 0.45
CA LYS A 315 -1.16 -18.82 1.71
C LYS A 315 -0.63 -17.95 2.85
N ASN A 316 -0.76 -18.45 4.07
CA ASN A 316 -0.28 -17.81 5.30
C ASN A 316 1.24 -17.85 5.53
N PHE A 317 2.03 -17.96 4.46
CA PHE A 317 3.49 -17.92 4.54
C PHE A 317 4.09 -17.37 3.25
N VAL A 318 5.29 -16.79 3.35
CA VAL A 318 6.18 -16.56 2.21
C VAL A 318 7.17 -17.70 2.06
N THR A 319 7.62 -17.96 0.84
CA THR A 319 8.69 -18.92 0.53
C THR A 319 10.07 -18.31 0.75
N LEU A 320 11.10 -19.16 0.87
CA LEU A 320 12.48 -18.71 1.07
C LEU A 320 13.00 -17.82 -0.07
N ASP A 321 12.59 -18.04 -1.31
CA ASP A 321 13.02 -17.18 -2.41
C ASP A 321 12.51 -15.73 -2.26
N VAL A 322 11.29 -15.52 -1.79
CA VAL A 322 10.79 -14.17 -1.46
C VAL A 322 11.53 -13.57 -0.26
N ALA A 323 11.89 -14.38 0.74
CA ALA A 323 12.56 -13.90 1.95
C ALA A 323 14.08 -13.69 1.78
N CYS A 324 14.72 -14.42 0.88
CA CYS A 324 16.18 -14.49 0.76
C CYS A 324 16.70 -13.94 -0.57
N TYR A 325 15.99 -14.15 -1.69
CA TYR A 325 16.48 -13.72 -3.01
C TYR A 325 16.32 -12.22 -3.28
N THR A 326 15.82 -11.43 -2.33
CA THR A 326 16.05 -9.97 -2.32
C THR A 326 17.55 -9.63 -2.18
N CYS A 327 18.30 -10.44 -1.45
CA CYS A 327 19.74 -10.23 -1.23
C CYS A 327 20.61 -11.25 -1.97
N HIS A 328 20.15 -12.50 -2.04
CA HIS A 328 20.85 -13.61 -2.67
C HIS A 328 20.40 -13.83 -4.12
N THR A 329 21.24 -14.46 -4.92
CA THR A 329 20.92 -14.86 -6.29
C THR A 329 20.58 -16.34 -6.35
N ASP A 330 19.52 -16.69 -7.07
CA ASP A 330 19.22 -18.07 -7.41
C ASP A 330 20.29 -18.64 -8.36
N PRO A 331 20.94 -19.77 -8.05
CA PRO A 331 21.97 -20.31 -8.89
C PRO A 331 21.52 -20.76 -10.28
N ILE A 332 20.22 -21.04 -10.45
CA ILE A 332 19.67 -21.59 -11.69
C ILE A 332 19.22 -20.48 -12.62
N THR A 333 18.34 -19.60 -12.14
CA THR A 333 17.79 -18.49 -12.96
C THR A 333 18.73 -17.30 -13.04
N LEU A 334 19.72 -17.20 -12.13
CA LEU A 334 20.59 -16.02 -11.96
C LEU A 334 19.81 -14.74 -11.62
N GLU A 335 18.57 -14.88 -11.16
CA GLU A 335 17.71 -13.80 -10.70
C GLU A 335 17.84 -13.62 -9.17
N GLY A 336 17.60 -12.40 -8.70
CA GLY A 336 17.66 -12.03 -7.29
C GLY A 336 18.60 -10.87 -7.00
N GLY A 337 18.91 -10.67 -5.73
CA GLY A 337 19.94 -9.76 -5.26
C GLY A 337 21.35 -10.25 -5.62
N GLY A 338 22.36 -9.41 -5.40
CA GLY A 338 23.75 -9.67 -5.84
C GLY A 338 24.74 -10.07 -4.75
N SER A 339 24.29 -10.35 -3.52
CA SER A 339 25.20 -10.49 -2.37
C SER A 339 25.94 -11.83 -2.35
N SER A 340 25.26 -12.92 -2.71
CA SER A 340 25.86 -14.24 -2.95
C SER A 340 24.87 -15.17 -3.64
N GLN A 341 25.39 -16.18 -4.33
CA GLN A 341 24.59 -17.22 -4.97
C GLN A 341 24.27 -18.32 -3.94
N GLN A 342 23.00 -18.66 -3.75
CA GLN A 342 22.55 -19.67 -2.77
C GLN A 342 21.42 -20.51 -3.36
N SER A 343 21.49 -21.84 -3.29
CA SER A 343 20.35 -22.67 -3.69
C SER A 343 19.26 -22.65 -2.62
N LEU A 344 18.00 -22.92 -3.01
CA LEU A 344 16.91 -23.08 -2.04
C LEU A 344 17.19 -24.17 -0.99
N THR A 345 17.92 -25.23 -1.36
CA THR A 345 18.33 -26.29 -0.42
C THR A 345 19.32 -25.77 0.62
N ASP A 346 20.29 -24.96 0.20
CA ASP A 346 21.26 -24.34 1.11
C ASP A 346 20.57 -23.34 2.04
N LEU A 347 19.68 -22.51 1.49
CA LEU A 347 18.87 -21.56 2.26
C LEU A 347 17.96 -22.27 3.26
N SER A 348 17.30 -23.37 2.87
CA SER A 348 16.45 -24.18 3.75
C SER A 348 17.24 -24.76 4.93
N THR A 349 18.43 -25.29 4.65
CA THR A 349 19.32 -25.83 5.68
C THR A 349 19.74 -24.76 6.68
N ARG A 350 20.04 -23.55 6.22
CA ARG A 350 20.42 -22.41 7.08
C ARG A 350 19.24 -21.79 7.83
N ALA A 351 18.10 -21.65 7.18
CA ALA A 351 16.90 -21.06 7.78
C ALA A 351 16.37 -21.92 8.93
N THR A 352 16.56 -23.24 8.85
CA THR A 352 16.20 -24.18 9.92
C THR A 352 17.13 -23.99 11.12
N GLY A 353 16.65 -23.26 12.13
CA GLY A 353 17.41 -22.99 13.35
C GLY A 353 18.25 -21.72 13.33
N ILE A 354 18.00 -20.81 12.38
CA ILE A 354 18.73 -19.52 12.28
C ILE A 354 18.60 -18.64 13.53
N HIS A 355 17.64 -18.92 14.41
CA HIS A 355 17.40 -18.22 15.69
C HIS A 355 17.58 -19.12 16.92
N ASN A 356 18.21 -20.29 16.76
CA ASN A 356 18.37 -21.27 17.84
C ASN A 356 19.73 -21.17 18.54
#